data_AF-A0A7V9DYW7-F1
#
_entry.id   AF-A0A7V9DYW7-F1
#
_cell.length_a   1.000
_cell.length_b   1.000
_cell.length_c   1.000
_cell.angle_alpha   90.00
_cell.angle_beta   90.00
_cell.angle_gamma   90.00
#
_symmetry.space_group_name_H-M   'P 1'
#
loop_
_entity.id
_entity.type
_entity.pdbx_description
1 polymer ?
#
loop_
_entity_poly.entity_id
_entity_poly.type
_entity_poly.pdbx_seq_one_letter_code
_entity_poly.pdbx_strand_id
1 'polypeptide(L)' 'RIHTENSYKYTPESLRRVLVQAGFTRVGIYTDDARGFAVALAAA' A
#
# COMPACT_ATOMS: atom_id res chain seq x y z
N ARG A 1 -10.82 -23.27 18.12
CA ARG A 1 -9.75 -22.24 18.19
C ARG A 1 -10.20 -21.08 17.29
N ILE A 2 -10.35 -19.87 17.84
CA ILE A 2 -10.82 -18.71 17.08
C ILE A 2 -9.62 -18.03 16.43
N HIS A 3 -9.72 -17.70 15.16
CA HIS A 3 -8.73 -16.89 14.44
C HIS A 3 -8.94 -15.42 14.79
N THR A 4 -7.88 -14.73 15.23
CA THR A 4 -7.98 -13.38 15.80
C THR A 4 -7.45 -12.26 14.91
N GLU A 5 -6.70 -12.57 13.85
CA GLU A 5 -6.09 -11.54 12.99
C GLU A 5 -5.75 -12.02 11.58
N ASN A 6 -6.10 -11.20 10.59
CA ASN A 6 -5.56 -11.27 9.23
C ASN A 6 -4.74 -10.01 8.91
N SER A 7 -3.52 -10.20 8.41
CA SER A 7 -2.64 -9.11 7.96
C SER A 7 -2.29 -9.27 6.49
N TYR A 8 -3.14 -8.71 5.62
CA TYR A 8 -2.90 -8.73 4.17
C TYR A 8 -1.69 -7.88 3.80
N LYS A 9 -0.87 -8.40 2.89
CA LYS A 9 0.37 -7.77 2.44
C LYS A 9 0.22 -7.30 1.00
N TYR A 10 0.90 -6.21 0.68
CA TYR A 10 0.82 -5.53 -0.60
C TYR A 10 2.20 -5.44 -1.24
N THR A 11 2.24 -5.48 -2.57
CA THR A 11 3.38 -4.96 -3.31
C THR A 11 3.17 -3.46 -3.51
N PRO A 12 4.23 -2.68 -3.82
CA PRO A 12 4.08 -1.27 -4.19
C PRO A 12 3.05 -1.06 -5.32
N GLU A 13 2.99 -1.96 -6.30
CA GLU A 13 2.08 -1.89 -7.44
C GLU A 13 0.63 -2.21 -7.05
N SER A 14 0.40 -3.18 -6.17
CA SER A 14 -0.96 -3.45 -5.69
C SER A 14 -1.48 -2.31 -4.79
N LEU A 15 -0.62 -1.75 -3.95
CA LEU A 15 -0.94 -0.55 -3.15
C LEU A 15 -1.29 0.65 -4.05
N ARG A 16 -0.49 0.92 -5.09
CA ARG A 16 -0.78 1.98 -6.07
C ARG A 16 -2.14 1.79 -6.73
N ARG A 17 -2.47 0.57 -7.16
CA ARG A 17 -3.75 0.26 -7.81
C ARG A 17 -4.94 0.58 -6.89
N VAL A 18 -4.86 0.19 -5.63
CA VAL A 18 -5.91 0.48 -4.63
C VAL A 18 -6.09 1.99 -4.45
N LEU A 19 -5.00 2.76 -4.39
CA LEU A 19 -5.06 4.22 -4.26
C LEU A 19 -5.69 4.89 -5.49
N VAL A 20 -5.34 4.45 -6.69
CA VAL A 20 -5.94 4.96 -7.94
C VAL A 20 -7.43 4.61 -8.00
N GLN A 21 -7.80 3.39 -7.63
CA GLN A 21 -9.21 2.98 -7.56
C GLN A 21 -10.00 3.80 -6.53
N ALA A 22 -9.35 4.26 -5.46
CA ALA A 22 -9.93 5.15 -4.46
C ALA A 22 -10.05 6.62 -4.94
N GLY A 23 -9.60 6.94 -6.16
CA GLY A 23 -9.73 8.26 -6.76
C GLY A 23 -8.52 9.19 -6.57
N PHE A 24 -7.42 8.71 -5.98
CA PHE A 24 -6.19 9.50 -5.91
C PHE A 24 -5.50 9.54 -7.28
N THR A 25 -5.19 10.74 -7.77
CA THR A 25 -4.59 10.94 -9.10
C THR A 25 -3.07 11.03 -9.02
N ARG A 26 -2.52 11.52 -7.90
CA ARG A 26 -1.08 11.58 -7.62
C ARG A 26 -0.71 10.63 -6.50
N VAL A 27 0.17 9.67 -6.80
CA VAL A 27 0.63 8.65 -5.86
C VAL A 27 2.16 8.53 -5.89
N GLY A 28 2.80 8.86 -4.78
CA GLY A 28 4.21 8.56 -4.51
C GLY A 28 4.32 7.41 -3.51
N ILE A 29 5.17 6.42 -3.80
CA ILE A 29 5.45 5.30 -2.89
C ILE A 29 6.94 5.31 -2.57
N TYR A 30 7.26 5.28 -1.28
CA TYR A 30 8.60 5.25 -0.74
C TYR A 30 8.78 3.95 0.02
N THR A 31 9.96 3.37 -0.06
CA THR A 31 10.29 2.09 0.58
C THR A 31 11.68 2.18 1.20
N ASP A 32 11.93 1.36 2.21
CA ASP A 32 13.27 1.17 2.77
C ASP A 32 14.18 0.43 1.77
N ASP A 33 15.49 0.43 2.04
CA ASP A 33 16.49 -0.18 1.14
C ASP A 33 16.25 -1.68 0.91
N ALA A 34 15.75 -2.38 1.95
CA ALA A 34 15.42 -3.81 1.87
C ALA A 34 14.04 -4.07 1.24
N ARG A 35 13.28 -3.02 0.94
CA ARG A 35 11.93 -3.05 0.36
C ARG A 35 10.93 -3.86 1.18
N GLY A 36 11.10 -3.87 2.50
CA GLY A 36 10.25 -4.62 3.43
C GLY A 36 9.00 -3.85 3.88
N PHE A 37 8.99 -2.53 3.71
CA PHE A 37 7.92 -1.64 4.11
C PHE A 37 7.74 -0.50 3.11
N ALA A 38 6.50 -0.02 2.97
CA ALA A 38 6.19 1.06 2.05
C ALA A 38 5.30 2.11 2.71
N VAL A 39 5.58 3.38 2.43
CA VAL A 39 4.75 4.53 2.79
C VAL A 39 4.28 5.19 1.51
N ALA A 40 2.98 5.49 1.43
CA ALA A 40 2.39 6.18 0.28
C ALA A 40 1.99 7.62 0.65
N LEU A 41 2.38 8.57 -0.21
CA LEU A 41 1.82 9.93 -0.25
C LEU A 41 0.85 10.00 -1.42
N ALA A 42 -0.43 10.26 -1.14
CA ALA A 42 -1.49 10.31 -2.15
C ALA A 42 -2.29 11.62 -2.08
N ALA A 43 -2.71 12.15 -3.23
CA ALA A 43 -3.54 13.35 -3.36
C ALA A 43 -4.54 13.20 -4.54
N ALA A 44 -5.70 13.84 -4.40
CA ALA A 44 -6.76 13.88 -5.42
C ALA A 44 -6.48 14.96 -6.47
#